data_AF-A0A3D0SPG0-F1
#
_entry.id   AF-A0A3D0SPG0-F1
#
_cell.length_a   1.000
_cell.length_b   1.000
_cell.length_c   1.000
_cell.angle_alpha   90.00
_cell.angle_beta   90.00
_cell.angle_gamma   90.00
#
_symmetry.space_group_name_H-M   'P 1'
#
loop_
_entity.id
_entity.type
_entity.pdbx_description
1 polymer ?
#
loop_
_entity_poly.entity_id
_entity_poly.type
_entity_poly.pdbx_seq_one_letter_code
_entity_poly.pdbx_strand_id
1 'polypeptide(L)' 'MRILLVKPQAHLQTVLGLQRFQCLEPLEFGYLAAAIPREHEIRVLDLRLYRLADSAFEREL' A
#
# COMPACT_ATOMS: atom_id res chain seq x y z
N MET A 1 -9.96 7.21 14.55
CA MET A 1 -8.56 6.71 14.62
C MET A 1 -7.91 6.82 13.26
N ARG A 2 -6.58 6.90 13.17
CA ARG A 2 -5.85 6.90 11.89
C ARG A 2 -5.55 5.47 11.45
N ILE A 3 -5.83 5.16 10.20
CA ILE A 3 -5.60 3.83 9.60
C ILE A 3 -4.71 4.02 8.38
N LEU A 4 -3.57 3.33 8.37
CA LEU A 4 -2.65 3.31 7.22
C LEU A 4 -2.76 1.96 6.51
N LEU A 5 -3.25 1.97 5.27
CA LEU A 5 -3.28 0.80 4.40
C LEU A 5 -1.98 0.75 3.61
N VAL A 6 -1.18 -0.30 3.83
CA VAL A 6 0.18 -0.40 3.26
C VAL A 6 0.24 -1.52 2.24
N LYS A 7 0.60 -1.20 1.00
CA LYS A 7 0.98 -2.19 -0.01
C LYS A 7 2.48 -2.41 0.11
N PRO A 8 2.94 -3.55 0.64
CA PRO A 8 4.36 -3.77 0.88
C PRO A 8 5.13 -4.00 -0.42
N GLN A 9 6.46 -3.86 -0.36
CA GLN A 9 7.33 -4.35 -1.41
C GLN A 9 7.20 -5.87 -1.56
N ALA A 10 7.22 -6.34 -2.80
CA ALA A 10 7.16 -7.77 -3.08
C ALA A 10 8.51 -8.42 -2.77
N HIS A 11 8.50 -9.53 -2.03
CA HIS A 11 9.71 -10.33 -1.77
C HIS A 11 9.70 -11.68 -2.50
N LEU A 12 8.51 -12.15 -2.91
CA LEU A 12 8.36 -13.42 -3.62
C LEU A 12 8.84 -13.26 -5.07
N GLN A 13 9.76 -14.13 -5.50
CA GLN A 13 10.36 -14.10 -6.84
C GLN A 13 9.32 -14.17 -7.97
N THR A 14 8.27 -14.98 -7.79
CA THR A 14 7.16 -15.08 -8.74
C THR A 14 6.38 -13.76 -8.88
N VAL A 15 6.23 -13.01 -7.80
CA VAL A 15 5.54 -11.71 -7.79
C VAL A 15 6.45 -10.62 -8.38
N LEU A 16 7.74 -10.65 -8.06
CA LEU A 16 8.74 -9.73 -8.62
C LEU A 16 8.82 -9.82 -10.14
N GLY A 17 8.83 -11.05 -10.69
CA GLY A 17 8.82 -11.27 -12.14
C GLY A 17 7.58 -10.70 -12.84
N LEU A 18 6.48 -10.55 -12.11
CA LEU A 18 5.22 -9.98 -12.62
C LEU A 18 5.02 -8.51 -12.22
N GLN A 19 5.92 -7.92 -11.45
CA GLN A 19 5.75 -6.58 -10.88
C GLN A 19 5.51 -5.52 -11.96
N ARG A 20 6.19 -5.60 -13.11
CA ARG A 20 5.99 -4.65 -14.22
C ARG A 20 4.57 -4.68 -14.80
N PHE A 21 3.83 -5.78 -14.62
CA PHE A 21 2.44 -5.92 -15.06
C PHE A 21 1.44 -5.67 -13.94
N GLN A 22 1.84 -5.87 -12.68
CA GLN A 22 0.98 -5.75 -11.50
C GLN A 22 1.17 -4.43 -10.74
N CYS A 23 2.08 -3.56 -11.17
CA CYS A 23 2.27 -2.22 -10.62
C CYS A 23 1.17 -1.26 -11.10
N LEU A 24 -0.08 -1.67 -10.86
CA LEU A 24 -1.30 -0.91 -11.09
C LEU A 24 -1.78 -0.31 -9.77
N GLU A 25 -2.76 0.59 -9.89
CA GLU A 25 -3.48 1.13 -8.73
C GLU A 25 -4.00 -0.03 -7.84
N PRO A 26 -3.76 0.03 -6.51
CA PRO A 26 -4.21 -1.02 -5.59
C PRO A 26 -5.72 -0.88 -5.32
N LEU A 27 -6.55 -1.33 -6.26
CA LEU A 27 -8.01 -1.27 -6.16
C LEU A 27 -8.55 -1.95 -4.90
N GLU A 28 -7.85 -2.98 -4.40
CA GLU A 28 -8.19 -3.64 -3.14
C GLU A 28 -8.25 -2.66 -1.96
N PHE A 29 -7.42 -1.60 -1.97
CA PHE A 29 -7.44 -0.58 -0.93
C PHE A 29 -8.60 0.39 -1.09
N GLY A 30 -9.07 0.63 -2.31
CA GLY A 30 -10.31 1.36 -2.53
C GLY A 30 -11.51 0.65 -1.88
N TYR A 31 -11.59 -0.68 -2.02
CA TYR A 31 -12.65 -1.47 -1.38
C TYR A 31 -12.55 -1.46 0.14
N LEU A 32 -11.35 -1.65 0.69
CA LEU A 32 -11.13 -1.57 2.14
C LEU A 32 -11.45 -0.19 2.69
N ALA A 33 -10.98 0.87 2.02
CA ALA A 33 -11.24 2.24 2.44
C ALA A 33 -12.74 2.57 2.42
N ALA A 34 -13.46 2.08 1.40
CA ALA A 34 -14.91 2.27 1.30
C ALA A 34 -15.71 1.53 2.38
N ALA A 35 -15.18 0.42 2.92
CA ALA A 35 -15.84 -0.38 3.95
C ALA A 35 -15.64 0.17 5.38
N ILE A 36 -14.68 1.08 5.58
CA ILE A 36 -14.36 1.63 6.90
C ILE A 36 -15.30 2.80 7.23
N PRO A 37 -15.81 2.91 8.48
CA PRO A 37 -16.63 4.04 8.90
C PRO A 37 -15.94 5.39 8.72
N ARG A 38 -16.71 6.42 8.33
CA ARG A 38 -16.19 7.76 7.98
C ARG A 38 -15.51 8.53 9.12
N GLU A 39 -15.70 8.09 10.36
CA GLU A 39 -15.02 8.62 11.55
C GLU A 39 -13.53 8.25 11.65
N HIS A 40 -13.06 7.34 10.79
CA HIS A 40 -11.66 7.02 10.66
C HIS A 40 -11.00 7.79 9.51
N GLU A 41 -9.81 8.32 9.78
CA GLU A 41 -8.96 8.87 8.72
C GLU A 41 -8.18 7.72 8.09
N ILE A 42 -8.29 7.58 6.77
CA ILE A 42 -7.67 6.49 6.03
C ILE A 42 -6.63 7.08 5.10
N ARG A 43 -5.42 6.54 5.16
CA ARG A 43 -4.33 6.87 4.24
C ARG A 43 -3.83 5.60 3.58
N VAL A 44 -3.41 5.74 2.33
CA VAL A 44 -2.86 4.65 1.53
C VAL A 44 -1.39 4.92 1.28
N LEU A 45 -0.55 3.92 1.51
CA LEU A 45 0.88 3.95 1.21
C LEU A 45 1.25 2.74 0.34
N ASP A 46 1.66 3.00 -0.89
CA ASP A 46 2.16 1.96 -1.80
C ASP A 46 3.70 1.95 -1.82
N LEU A 47 4.30 1.06 -1.03
CA LEU A 47 5.75 0.96 -0.90
C LEU A 47 6.44 0.41 -2.15
N ARG A 48 5.69 -0.15 -3.11
CA ARG A 48 6.25 -0.60 -4.40
C ARG A 48 6.81 0.56 -5.22
N LEU A 49 6.35 1.78 -4.96
CA LEU A 49 6.77 3.01 -5.64
C LEU A 49 7.99 3.69 -5.00
N TYR A 50 8.45 3.19 -3.85
CA TYR A 50 9.54 3.79 -3.09
C TYR A 50 10.80 2.94 -3.19
N ARG A 51 11.93 3.60 -3.42
CA ARG A 51 13.26 2.95 -3.39
C ARG A 51 13.66 2.52 -1.97
N LEU A 52 13.31 3.34 -0.98
CA LEU A 52 13.59 3.10 0.45
C LEU A 52 12.25 2.92 1.18
N ALA A 53 11.73 1.70 1.18
CA ALA A 53 10.41 1.39 1.72
C ALA A 53 10.31 1.65 3.23
N ASP A 54 11.33 1.27 4.00
CA ASP A 54 11.33 1.44 5.45
C ASP A 54 11.26 2.93 5.83
N SER A 55 12.10 3.78 5.23
CA SER A 55 12.07 5.22 5.49
C SER A 55 10.77 5.88 5.03
N ALA A 56 10.14 5.37 3.96
CA ALA A 56 8.84 5.86 3.50
C ALA A 56 7.72 5.46 4.47
N PHE A 57 7.80 4.26 5.05
CA PHE A 57 6.86 3.78 6.05
C PHE A 57 7.00 4.56 7.38
N GLU A 58 8.23 4.75 7.88
CA GLU A 58 8.50 5.49 9.11
C GLU A 58 7.99 6.94 9.07
N ARG A 59 8.02 7.58 7.89
CA ARG A 59 7.48 8.92 7.70
C ARG A 59 5.96 9.02 7.84
N GLU A 60 5.25 7.91 7.67
CA GLU A 60 3.78 7.88 7.61
C GLU A 60 3.11 7.32 8.87
N LEU A 61 3.91 6.75 9.78
CA LEU A 61 3.53 6.46 11.17
C LEU A 61 3.25 7.77 11.94
#